data_AF-A0A5C1Q4M6-F1
#
_entry.id   AF-A0A5C1Q4M6-F1
#
_cell.length_a   1.000
_cell.length_b   1.000
_cell.length_c   1.000
_cell.angle_alpha   90.00
_cell.angle_beta   90.00
_cell.angle_gamma   90.00
#
_symmetry.space_group_name_H-M   'P 1'
#
loop_
_entity.id
_entity.type
_entity.pdbx_description
1 polymer ?
#
loop_
_entity_poly.entity_id
_entity_poly.type
_entity_poly.pdbx_seq_one_letter_code
_entity_poly.pdbx_strand_id
1 'polypeptide(L)' 'MPDPIAPDLTRWVRVIERRPDGFVEFAFSIGDPALAVELILPEPAFTAFCAEQRVRTWNLNDHREETRP' A
#
# COMPACT_ATOMS: atom_id res chain seq x y z
N MET A 1 -4.33 7.71 -24.85
CA MET A 1 -4.24 8.92 -24.03
C MET A 1 -4.70 8.55 -22.63
N PRO A 2 -3.95 8.84 -21.57
CA PRO A 2 -4.48 8.72 -20.22
C PRO A 2 -5.68 9.67 -20.10
N ASP A 3 -6.75 9.20 -19.47
CA ASP A 3 -7.94 9.98 -19.20
C ASP A 3 -7.61 11.15 -18.25
N PRO A 4 -8.07 12.38 -18.53
CA PRO A 4 -7.68 13.57 -17.77
C PRO A 4 -8.37 13.71 -16.40
N ILE A 5 -9.14 12.71 -15.97
CA ILE A 5 -9.97 12.79 -14.75
C ILE A 5 -9.60 11.73 -13.71
N ALA A 6 -8.88 10.64 -14.04
CA ALA A 6 -8.32 9.79 -13.00
C ALA A 6 -7.11 10.47 -12.35
N PRO A 7 -7.18 10.89 -11.08
CA PRO A 7 -5.98 11.26 -10.36
C PRO A 7 -5.00 10.09 -10.38
N ASP A 8 -3.71 10.36 -10.57
CA ASP A 8 -2.65 9.35 -10.39
C ASP A 8 -2.56 9.05 -8.89
N LEU A 9 -3.47 8.18 -8.42
CA LEU A 9 -3.57 7.86 -7.01
C LEU A 9 -2.35 7.05 -6.61
N THR A 10 -1.63 7.54 -5.61
CA THR A 10 -0.51 6.79 -5.05
C THR A 10 -1.07 5.55 -4.33
N ARG A 11 -0.43 4.40 -4.55
CA ARG A 11 -0.80 3.15 -3.90
C ARG A 11 0.23 2.83 -2.82
N TRP A 12 -0.23 2.43 -1.64
CA TRP A 12 0.64 2.07 -0.53
C TRP A 12 0.39 0.65 -0.07
N VAL A 13 1.47 0.00 0.37
CA VAL A 13 1.43 -1.30 1.05
C VAL A 13 2.11 -1.17 2.40
N ARG A 14 1.50 -1.76 3.42
CA ARG A 14 2.05 -1.90 4.77
C ARG A 14 1.96 -3.36 5.19
N VAL A 15 3.10 -4.01 5.38
CA VAL A 15 3.12 -5.36 5.95
C VAL A 15 2.79 -5.28 7.44
N ILE A 16 1.80 -6.07 7.87
CA ILE A 16 1.37 -6.20 9.26
C ILE A 16 2.16 -7.33 9.91
N GLU A 17 2.09 -8.52 9.33
CA GLU A 17 2.78 -9.72 9.81
C GLU A 17 3.22 -10.60 8.63
N ARG A 18 4.37 -11.27 8.79
CA ARG A 18 4.77 -12.39 7.92
C ARG A 18 4.63 -13.66 8.73
N ARG A 19 3.66 -14.48 8.36
CA ARG A 19 3.34 -15.70 9.08
C ARG A 19 4.34 -16.81 8.72
N PRO A 20 4.64 -17.71 9.68
CA PRO A 20 5.57 -18.83 9.45
C PRO A 20 5.03 -19.87 8.45
N ASP A 21 3.73 -19.86 8.20
CA ASP A 21 3.04 -20.70 7.22
C ASP A 21 3.14 -20.17 5.77
N GLY A 22 3.93 -19.11 5.53
CA GLY A 22 4.24 -18.59 4.20
C GLY A 22 3.26 -17.54 3.68
N PHE A 23 2.37 -17.06 4.55
CA PHE A 23 1.43 -15.97 4.26
C PHE A 23 1.94 -14.63 4.77
N VAL A 24 1.58 -13.57 4.08
CA VAL A 24 1.89 -12.18 4.41
C VAL A 24 0.57 -11.45 4.59
N GLU A 25 0.36 -10.92 5.79
CA GLU A 25 -0.73 -10.03 6.13
C GLU A 25 -0.27 -8.59 5.89
N PHE A 26 -1.05 -7.83 5.14
CA PHE A 26 -0.71 -6.47 4.79
C PHE A 26 -1.96 -5.61 4.59
N ALA A 27 -1.81 -4.32 4.84
CA ALA A 27 -2.80 -3.31 4.51
C ALA A 27 -2.43 -2.63 3.19
N PHE A 28 -3.42 -2.43 2.32
CA PHE A 28 -3.26 -1.78 1.02
C PHE A 28 -4.18 -0.57 0.91
N SER A 29 -3.65 0.57 0.48
CA SER A 29 -4.41 1.82 0.36
C SER A 29 -4.17 2.48 -0.99
N ILE A 30 -5.16 3.21 -1.49
CA ILE A 30 -5.07 3.98 -2.74
C ILE A 30 -5.51 5.43 -2.46
N GLY A 31 -4.63 6.39 -2.75
CA GLY A 31 -4.93 7.83 -2.60
C GLY A 31 -4.91 8.35 -1.16
N ASP A 32 -5.56 7.64 -0.24
CA ASP A 32 -5.57 7.96 1.19
C ASP A 32 -5.09 6.77 2.04
N PRO A 33 -4.05 6.91 2.88
CA PRO A 33 -3.52 5.82 3.68
C PRO A 33 -4.43 5.38 4.83
N ALA A 34 -5.37 6.23 5.28
CA ALA A 34 -6.35 5.86 6.31
C ALA A 34 -7.47 4.96 5.76
N LEU A 35 -7.73 5.00 4.45
CA LEU A 35 -8.63 4.11 3.73
C LEU A 35 -7.92 2.84 3.23
N ALA A 36 -7.40 2.04 4.17
CA ALA A 36 -6.71 0.80 3.88
C ALA A 36 -7.64 -0.43 3.91
N VAL A 37 -7.39 -1.39 3.01
CA VAL A 37 -7.97 -2.74 3.08
C VAL A 37 -6.95 -3.74 3.61
N GLU A 38 -7.35 -4.56 4.57
CA GLU A 38 -6.52 -5.63 5.12
C GLU A 38 -6.64 -6.89 4.25
N LEU A 39 -5.49 -7.39 3.80
CA LEU A 39 -5.38 -8.51 2.87
C LEU A 39 -4.33 -9.50 3.39
N ILE A 40 -4.54 -10.77 3.06
CA ILE A 40 -3.59 -11.85 3.33
C ILE A 40 -3.31 -12.62 2.05
N LEU A 41 -2.03 -12.72 1.67
CA LEU A 41 -1.61 -13.45 0.47
C LEU A 41 -0.37 -14.30 0.76
N PRO A 42 -0.15 -15.42 0.05
CA PRO A 42 1.14 -16.10 0.06
C PRO A 42 2.28 -15.15 -0.34
N GLU A 43 3.47 -15.31 0.23
CA GLU A 43 4.64 -14.48 -0.06
C GLU A 43 4.94 -14.25 -1.57
N PRO A 44 4.88 -15.27 -2.46
CA PRO A 44 5.08 -15.04 -3.90
C PRO A 44 3.97 -14.19 -4.53
N ALA A 45 2.73 -14.36 -4.09
CA ALA A 45 1.59 -13.57 -4.58
C ALA A 45 1.65 -12.13 -4.07
N PHE A 46 2.07 -11.92 -2.82
CA PHE A 46 2.33 -10.58 -2.27
C PHE A 46 3.39 -9.83 -3.09
N THR A 47 4.47 -10.51 -3.47
CA THR A 47 5.56 -9.91 -4.28
C THR A 47 5.07 -9.51 -5.67
N ALA A 48 4.31 -10.38 -6.34
CA ALA A 48 3.69 -10.08 -7.63
C ALA A 48 2.71 -8.90 -7.51
N PHE A 49 1.85 -8.91 -6.49
CA PHE A 49 0.90 -7.83 -6.22
C PHE A 49 1.60 -6.47 -6.06
N CYS A 50 2.69 -6.41 -5.31
CA CYS A 50 3.46 -5.17 -5.14
C CYS A 50 4.01 -4.63 -6.46
N ALA A 51 4.49 -5.52 -7.34
CA ALA A 51 5.03 -5.16 -8.64
C ALA A 51 3.94 -4.69 -9.62
N GLU A 52 2.79 -5.38 -9.64
CA GLU A 52 1.65 -5.05 -10.51
C GLU A 52 1.01 -3.71 -10.13
N GLN A 53 0.77 -3.51 -8.83
CA GLN A 53 0.12 -2.31 -8.31
C GLN A 53 1.06 -1.10 -8.19
N ARG A 54 2.36 -1.28 -8.47
CA ARG A 54 3.41 -0.24 -8.35
C ARG A 54 3.36 0.49 -7.00
N VAL A 55 3.19 -0.28 -5.93
CA VAL A 55 2.99 0.27 -4.59
C VAL A 55 4.26 0.92 -4.08
N ARG A 56 4.10 2.02 -3.34
CA ARG A 56 5.17 2.63 -2.57
C ARG A 56 5.12 2.07 -1.14
N THR A 57 6.25 1.59 -0.65
CA THR A 57 6.43 1.24 0.75
C THR A 57 6.57 2.53 1.55
N TRP A 58 5.53 2.89 2.30
CA TRP A 58 5.58 4.04 3.21
C TRP A 58 5.83 3.54 4.63
N ASN A 59 6.79 4.14 5.32
CA ASN A 59 6.96 3.92 6.74
C ASN A 59 5.96 4.80 7.50
N LEU A 60 5.20 4.21 8.44
CA LEU A 60 4.15 4.89 9.22
C LEU A 60 4.65 6.16 9.95
N ASN A 61 5.97 6.35 10.06
CA ASN A 61 6.55 7.47 10.78
C ASN A 61 6.74 8.75 9.93
N ASP A 62 6.33 8.75 8.66
CA ASP A 62 6.36 9.94 7.81
C ASP A 62 4.97 10.64 7.83
N HIS A 63 4.49 10.90 9.04
CA HIS A 63 3.50 11.95 9.27
C HIS A 63 4.26 13.28 9.32
N ARG A 64 4.69 13.79 8.17
CA ARG A 64 5.15 15.19 8.09
C ARG A 64 3.91 16.07 8.16
N GLU A 65 3.50 16.38 9.38
CA GLU A 65 3.17 17.74 9.85
C GLU A 65 3.11 18.82 8.75
N GLU A 66 2.10 18.77 7.89
CA GLU A 66 1.65 19.91 7.08
C GLU A 66 0.43 20.52 7.79
N THR A 67 0.67 21.03 9.00
CA THR A 67 -0.19 22.05 9.59
C THR A 67 0.65 23.28 9.90
N ARG A 68 0.31 24.36 9.18
CA ARG A 68 0.68 25.78 9.40
C ARG A 68 2.08 26.23 8.97
N PRO A 69 2.22 27.46 8.46
CA PRO A 69 1.48 28.68 8.85
C PRO A 69 0.14 28.94 8.16
#